data_AF-A0A528IMN0-F1
#
_entry.id   AF-A0A528IMN0-F1
#
_cell.length_a   1.000
_cell.length_b   1.000
_cell.length_c   1.000
_cell.angle_alpha   90.00
_cell.angle_beta   90.00
_cell.angle_gamma   90.00
#
_symmetry.space_group_name_H-M   'P 1'
#
loop_
_entity.id
_entity.type
_entity.pdbx_description
1 polymer ?
#
loop_
_entity_poly.entity_id
_entity_poly.type
_entity_poly.pdbx_seq_one_letter_code
_entity_poly.pdbx_strand_id
1 'polypeptide(L)' 'VDGLWMDRDSVDRMVDKLVGWDFQQRVANPCIGADRADLVLAGCAILEAIRAVWPSERLRVADRGLREGIL' A
#
# COMPACT_ATOMS: atom_id res chain seq x y z
N VAL A 1 -2.12 -7.42 -7.40
CA VAL A 1 -2.34 -7.14 -8.83
C VAL A 1 -0.97 -7.00 -9.47
N ASP A 2 -0.44 -8.07 -10.04
CA ASP A 2 0.88 -8.06 -10.66
C ASP A 2 0.91 -7.11 -11.87
N GLY A 3 1.94 -6.27 -11.93
CA GLY A 3 2.24 -5.43 -13.07
C GLY A 3 1.52 -4.08 -13.15
N LEU A 4 0.62 -3.77 -12.22
CA LEU A 4 -0.08 -2.47 -12.16
C LEU A 4 0.92 -1.32 -11.95
N TRP A 5 0.78 -0.25 -12.73
CA TRP A 5 1.46 1.02 -12.50
C TRP A 5 0.56 1.98 -11.73
N MET A 6 1.12 2.68 -10.75
CA MET A 6 0.48 3.77 -10.03
C MET A 6 1.36 5.01 -10.15
N ASP A 7 0.77 6.14 -10.54
CA ASP A 7 1.46 7.43 -10.44
C ASP A 7 1.53 7.92 -8.99
N ARG A 8 2.41 8.90 -8.76
CA ARG A 8 2.61 9.55 -7.45
C ARG A 8 1.29 9.95 -6.81
N ASP A 9 0.46 10.70 -7.52
CA ASP A 9 -0.80 11.24 -6.99
C ASP A 9 -1.80 10.12 -6.63
N SER A 10 -1.80 9.01 -7.38
CA SER A 10 -2.65 7.86 -7.09
C SER A 10 -2.26 7.16 -5.80
N VAL A 11 -0.95 7.09 -5.53
CA VAL A 11 -0.44 6.57 -4.26
C VAL A 11 -0.78 7.53 -3.12
N ASP A 12 -0.59 8.84 -3.31
CA ASP A 12 -0.91 9.86 -2.30
C ASP A 12 -2.40 9.81 -1.93
N ARG A 13 -3.30 9.83 -2.93
CA ARG A 13 -4.75 9.71 -2.72
C ARG A 13 -5.13 8.41 -2.01
N MET A 14 -4.44 7.31 -2.32
CA MET A 14 -4.70 6.02 -1.66
C MET A 14 -4.30 6.07 -0.19
N VAL A 15 -3.12 6.62 0.13
CA VAL A 15 -2.63 6.79 1.51
C VAL A 15 -3.57 7.69 2.30
N ASP A 16 -3.92 8.87 1.77
CA ASP A 16 -4.80 9.83 2.44
C ASP A 16 -6.18 9.22 2.75
N LYS A 17 -6.72 8.45 1.80
CA LYS A 17 -8.00 7.75 1.97
C LYS A 17 -7.93 6.73 3.11
N LEU A 18 -6.85 5.96 3.22
CA LEU A 18 -6.68 4.94 4.27
C LEU A 18 -6.47 5.57 5.65
N VAL A 19 -5.71 6.67 5.70
CA VAL A 19 -5.49 7.46 6.92
C VAL A 19 -6.80 8.09 7.41
N GLY A 20 -7.63 8.59 6.48
CA GLY A 20 -8.94 9.18 6.79
C GLY A 20 -10.01 8.17 7.23
N TRP A 21 -9.79 6.88 7.06
CA TRP A 21 -10.72 5.84 7.52
C TRP A 21 -10.56 5.53 9.01
N ASP A 22 -11.67 5.25 9.69
CA ASP A 22 -11.64 4.59 10.99
C ASP A 22 -11.33 3.09 10.85
N PHE A 23 -11.13 2.42 11.99
CA PHE A 23 -10.83 0.99 12.02
C PHE A 23 -11.94 0.14 11.36
N GLN A 24 -13.22 0.43 11.62
CA GLN A 24 -14.33 -0.36 11.08
C GLN A 24 -14.44 -0.21 9.56
N GLN A 25 -14.18 0.99 9.04
CA GLN A 25 -14.10 1.24 7.59
C GLN A 25 -12.97 0.44 6.93
N ARG A 26 -11.82 0.29 7.59
CA ARG A 26 -10.71 -0.56 7.11
C ARG A 26 -11.08 -2.05 7.17
N VAL A 27 -11.69 -2.51 8.26
CA VAL A 27 -12.18 -3.89 8.40
C VAL A 27 -13.19 -4.23 7.31
N ALA A 28 -14.12 -3.31 7.02
CA ALA A 28 -15.16 -3.50 6.02
C ALA A 28 -14.64 -3.52 4.58
N ASN A 29 -13.39 -3.08 4.33
CA ASN A 29 -12.79 -3.15 3.01
C ASN A 29 -12.41 -4.61 2.67
N PRO A 30 -12.98 -5.22 1.60
CA PRO A 30 -12.72 -6.62 1.24
C PRO A 30 -11.25 -6.94 0.93
N CYS A 31 -10.46 -5.94 0.53
CA CYS A 31 -9.04 -6.10 0.22
C CYS A 31 -8.13 -5.97 1.45
N ILE A 32 -8.64 -5.45 2.57
CA ILE A 32 -7.87 -5.29 3.82
C ILE A 32 -8.29 -6.40 4.79
N GLY A 33 -9.54 -6.40 5.24
CA GLY A 33 -10.07 -7.33 6.24
C GLY A 33 -9.55 -7.06 7.66
N ALA A 34 -10.09 -7.79 8.65
CA ALA A 34 -9.80 -7.57 10.06
C ALA A 34 -8.31 -7.75 10.42
N ASP A 35 -7.68 -8.82 9.93
CA ASP A 35 -6.29 -9.16 10.26
C ASP A 35 -5.27 -8.09 9.84
N ARG A 36 -5.63 -7.22 8.88
CA ARG A 36 -4.74 -6.17 8.35
C ARG A 36 -5.21 -4.76 8.65
N ALA A 37 -6.38 -4.57 9.26
CA ALA A 37 -6.96 -3.25 9.50
C ALA A 37 -6.09 -2.38 10.43
N ASP A 38 -5.42 -2.99 11.41
CA ASP A 38 -4.47 -2.30 12.30
C ASP A 38 -3.10 -2.07 11.64
N LEU A 39 -2.70 -2.94 10.71
CA LEU A 39 -1.35 -2.93 10.13
C LEU A 39 -1.25 -2.06 8.87
N VAL A 40 -2.35 -1.83 8.16
CA VAL A 40 -2.34 -1.14 6.86
C VAL A 40 -1.75 0.27 6.95
N LEU A 41 -1.99 1.00 8.06
CA LEU A 41 -1.42 2.32 8.25
C LEU A 41 0.10 2.31 8.44
N ALA A 42 0.62 1.32 9.14
CA ALA A 42 2.07 1.16 9.29
C ALA A 42 2.72 0.90 7.91
N GLY A 43 2.04 0.11 7.05
CA GLY A 43 2.44 -0.08 5.66
C GLY A 43 2.47 1.22 4.86
N CYS A 44 1.44 2.08 4.99
CA CYS A 44 1.42 3.40 4.39
C CYS A 44 2.62 4.26 4.85
N ALA A 45 2.91 4.28 6.15
CA ALA A 45 4.02 5.06 6.69
C ALA A 45 5.39 4.60 6.15
N ILE A 46 5.61 3.28 6.06
CA ILE A 46 6.84 2.72 5.48
C ILE A 46 6.97 3.10 4.01
N LEU A 47 5.88 2.97 3.23
CA LEU A 47 5.87 3.36 1.83
C LEU A 47 6.21 4.84 1.64
N GLU A 48 5.61 5.73 2.43
CA GLU A 48 5.90 7.16 2.40
C GLU A 48 7.37 7.45 2.74
N ALA A 49 7.92 6.81 3.77
CA ALA A 49 9.33 6.95 4.13
C ALA A 49 10.27 6.52 2.98
N ILE A 50 9.97 5.40 2.32
CA ILE A 50 10.73 4.93 1.15
C ILE A 50 10.64 5.96 0.01
N ARG A 51 9.44 6.47 -0.29
CA ARG A 51 9.22 7.44 -1.38
C ARG A 51 9.86 8.80 -1.10
N ALA A 52 10.01 9.17 0.17
CA ALA A 52 10.73 10.38 0.56
C ALA A 52 12.24 10.27 0.30
N VAL A 53 12.82 9.08 0.49
CA VAL A 53 14.25 8.82 0.23
C VAL A 53 14.52 8.56 -1.26
N TRP A 54 13.64 7.84 -1.94
CA TRP A 54 13.74 7.49 -3.36
C TRP A 54 12.51 7.97 -4.12
N PRO A 55 12.46 9.27 -4.49
CA PRO A 55 11.33 9.81 -5.22
C PRO A 55 11.23 9.18 -6.62
N SER A 56 10.06 8.65 -6.95
CA SER A 56 9.72 8.16 -8.29
C SER A 56 8.40 8.73 -8.78
N GLU A 57 8.29 8.95 -10.10
CA GLU A 57 7.05 9.41 -10.73
C GLU A 57 5.98 8.32 -10.76
N ARG A 58 6.41 7.05 -10.77
CA ARG A 58 5.53 5.88 -10.79
C ARG A 58 6.08 4.77 -9.91
N LEU A 59 5.17 3.98 -9.37
CA LEU A 59 5.42 2.74 -8.64
C LEU A 59 4.75 1.58 -9.37
N ARG A 60 5.39 0.41 -9.36
CA ARG A 60 4.83 -0.81 -9.94
C ARG A 60 4.54 -1.82 -8.84
N VAL A 61 3.35 -2.41 -8.89
CA VAL A 61 2.96 -3.49 -7.99
C VAL A 61 3.47 -4.82 -8.55
N ALA A 62 4.07 -5.63 -7.68
CA ALA A 62 4.46 -7.00 -7.98
C ALA A 62 3.80 -7.93 -6.97
N ASP A 63 3.17 -9.01 -7.44
CA ASP A 63 2.60 -10.05 -6.56
C ASP A 63 3.64 -11.13 -6.21
N ARG A 64 4.82 -11.06 -6.82
CA ARG A 64 5.96 -11.96 -6.62
C ARG A 64 7.01 -11.26 -5.76
N GLY A 65 7.41 -11.93 -4.69
CA GLY A 65 8.38 -11.44 -3.73
C GLY A 65 9.47 -12.46 -3.42
N LEU A 66 9.92 -12.49 -2.17
CA LEU A 66 11.04 -13.32 -1.74
C LEU A 66 10.84 -14.81 -2.03
N ARG A 67 9.62 -15.32 -1.84
CA ARG A 67 9.29 -16.72 -2.06
C ARG A 67 9.55 -17.12 -3.51
N GLU A 68 9.07 -16.32 -4.46
CA GLU A 68 9.21 -16.57 -5.89
C GLU A 68 10.62 -16.30 -6.41
N GLY A 69 11.48 -15.62 -5.63
CA GLY A 69 12.89 -15.42 -5.95
C GLY A 69 13.84 -16.47 -5.38
N ILE A 70 13.37 -17.31 -4.44
CA ILE A 70 14.16 -18.41 -3.86
C ILE A 70 13.85 -19.75 -4.52
N LEU A 71 12.62 -19.92 -5.02
CA LEU A 71 12.19 -21.11 -5.79
C LEU A 71 12.69 -21.05 -7.23
#